data_AF-A0A4R6V175-F1
#
_entry.id   AF-A0A4R6V175-F1
#
_cell.length_a   1.000
_cell.length_b   1.000
_cell.length_c   1.000
_cell.angle_alpha   90.00
_cell.angle_beta   90.00
_cell.angle_gamma   90.00
#
_symmetry.space_group_name_H-M   'P 1'
#
loop_
_entity.id
_entity.type
_entity.pdbx_description
1 polymer ?
#
loop_
_entity_poly.entity_id
_entity_poly.type
_entity_poly.pdbx_seq_one_letter_code
_entity_poly.pdbx_strand_id
1 'polypeptide(L)'
;MSGWDINAPEVGAIMKTVGSHVGGEDGTGGLVALLTTFGTHVESAGTACASEPIGIALSEFVEEYSEDLTSMVAKSASAITGCVDATTFYLDGNLEMAAEAQGNAGDISDLDL
;
A
#
# COMPACT_ATOMS: atom_id res chain seq x y z
N MET A 1 -3.80 -31.79 9.01
CA MET A 1 -3.81 -31.12 7.70
C MET A 1 -3.70 -29.64 8.00
N SER A 2 -2.63 -28.97 7.56
CA SER A 2 -2.61 -27.51 7.51
C SER A 2 -3.86 -27.07 6.76
N GLY A 3 -4.64 -26.14 7.29
CA GLY A 3 -5.87 -25.67 6.63
C GLY A 3 -5.62 -24.91 5.31
N TRP A 4 -4.38 -24.86 4.84
CA TRP A 4 -3.97 -24.19 3.61
C TRP A 4 -3.92 -25.19 2.47
N ASP A 5 -4.69 -24.87 1.43
CA ASP A 5 -4.69 -25.52 0.11
C ASP A 5 -4.48 -24.42 -0.92
N ILE A 6 -3.22 -23.99 -1.06
CA ILE A 6 -2.86 -22.84 -1.90
C ILE A 6 -2.05 -23.27 -3.12
N ASN A 7 -2.35 -22.65 -4.26
CA ASN A 7 -1.52 -22.71 -5.45
C ASN A 7 -0.47 -21.58 -5.40
N ALA A 8 0.71 -21.89 -4.87
CA ALA A 8 1.75 -20.88 -4.66
C ALA A 8 2.18 -20.11 -5.94
N PRO A 9 2.32 -20.75 -7.12
CA PRO A 9 2.52 -20.03 -8.38
C PRO A 9 1.44 -19.00 -8.69
N GLU A 10 0.16 -19.33 -8.48
CA GLU A 10 -0.95 -18.40 -8.70
C GLU A 10 -0.95 -17.26 -7.68
N VAL A 11 -0.64 -17.54 -6.41
CA VAL A 11 -0.48 -16.49 -5.39
C VAL A 11 0.61 -15.50 -5.81
N GLY A 12 1.77 -16.00 -6.26
CA GLY A 12 2.86 -15.15 -6.74
C GLY A 12 2.46 -14.29 -7.95
N ALA A 13 1.66 -14.84 -8.88
CA ALA A 13 1.14 -14.08 -10.02
C ALA A 13 0.19 -12.96 -9.56
N ILE A 14 -0.73 -13.25 -8.64
CA ILE A 14 -1.67 -12.26 -8.10
C ILE A 14 -0.90 -11.18 -7.32
N MET A 15 0.04 -11.56 -6.45
CA MET A 15 0.83 -10.59 -5.68
C MET A 15 1.66 -9.68 -6.58
N LYS A 16 2.17 -10.18 -7.71
CA LYS A 16 2.83 -9.33 -8.71
C LYS A 16 1.86 -8.33 -9.34
N THR A 17 0.65 -8.75 -9.69
CA THR A 17 -0.39 -7.85 -10.22
C THR A 17 -0.77 -6.80 -9.19
N VAL A 18 -1.01 -7.17 -7.94
CA VAL A 18 -1.34 -6.22 -6.87
C VAL A 18 -0.18 -5.26 -6.61
N GLY A 19 1.06 -5.75 -6.55
CA GLY A 19 2.26 -4.92 -6.45
C GLY A 19 2.38 -3.89 -7.57
N SER A 20 2.00 -4.24 -8.80
CA SER A 20 1.98 -3.29 -9.91
C SER A 20 0.94 -2.18 -9.74
N HIS A 21 -0.18 -2.44 -9.06
CA HIS A 21 -1.17 -1.42 -8.72
C HIS A 21 -0.69 -0.50 -7.58
N VAL A 22 0.12 -1.02 -6.65
CA VAL A 22 0.61 -0.25 -5.50
C VAL A 22 1.81 0.60 -5.87
N GLY A 23 2.87 0.01 -6.43
CA GLY A 23 4.14 0.68 -6.70
C GLY A 23 4.58 0.66 -8.17
N GLY A 24 3.80 0.10 -9.10
CA GLY A 24 4.24 -0.07 -10.49
C GLY A 24 5.40 -1.06 -10.63
N GLU A 25 6.10 -1.03 -11.76
CA GLU A 25 7.20 -1.96 -12.05
C GLU A 25 8.49 -1.62 -11.30
N ASP A 26 8.66 -0.37 -10.89
CA ASP A 26 9.90 0.17 -10.28
C ASP A 26 9.72 0.67 -8.84
N GLY A 27 8.54 0.48 -8.24
CA GLY A 27 8.22 0.97 -6.90
C GLY A 27 7.79 2.44 -6.84
N THR A 28 7.77 3.15 -7.98
CA THR A 28 7.41 4.58 -8.05
C THR A 28 6.10 4.85 -8.79
N GLY A 29 5.50 3.83 -9.40
CA GLY A 29 4.23 3.89 -10.12
C GLY A 29 3.00 3.62 -9.25
N GLY A 30 1.88 3.26 -9.90
CA GLY A 30 0.67 2.82 -9.20
C GLY A 30 0.12 3.85 -8.22
N LEU A 31 -0.33 3.38 -7.05
CA LEU A 31 -0.83 4.21 -5.98
C LEU A 31 0.23 5.20 -5.45
N VAL A 32 1.51 4.81 -5.40
CA VAL A 32 2.61 5.71 -5.00
C VAL A 32 2.66 6.94 -5.91
N ALA A 33 2.64 6.75 -7.24
CA ALA A 33 2.60 7.87 -8.19
C ALA A 33 1.34 8.73 -8.02
N LEU A 34 0.19 8.10 -7.76
CA LEU A 34 -1.06 8.83 -7.56
C LEU A 34 -0.99 9.77 -6.36
N LEU A 35 -0.34 9.38 -5.26
CA LEU A 35 -0.14 10.27 -4.10
C LEU A 35 0.70 11.50 -4.45
N THR A 36 1.79 11.30 -5.22
CA THR A 36 2.60 12.44 -5.68
C THR A 36 1.80 13.37 -6.58
N THR A 37 1.07 12.82 -7.56
CA THR A 37 0.27 13.64 -8.48
C THR A 37 -0.90 14.33 -7.79
N PHE A 38 -1.48 13.74 -6.75
CA PHE A 38 -2.51 14.36 -5.92
C PHE A 38 -2.02 15.67 -5.32
N GLY A 39 -0.87 15.65 -4.62
CA GLY A 39 -0.29 16.85 -4.02
C GLY A 39 0.00 17.93 -5.08
N THR A 40 0.62 17.55 -6.20
CA THR A 40 0.91 18.48 -7.30
C THR A 40 -0.35 19.09 -7.91
N HIS A 41 -1.41 18.29 -8.10
CA HIS A 41 -2.66 18.79 -8.67
C HIS A 41 -3.39 19.73 -7.71
N VAL A 42 -3.39 19.45 -6.41
CA VAL A 42 -4.01 20.33 -5.42
C VAL A 42 -3.25 21.67 -5.32
N GLU A 43 -1.92 21.63 -5.29
CA GLU A 43 -1.08 22.84 -5.32
C GLU A 43 -1.32 23.67 -6.60
N SER A 44 -1.40 22.99 -7.75
CA SER A 44 -1.68 23.63 -9.04
C SER A 44 -3.06 24.28 -9.05
N ALA A 45 -4.08 23.63 -8.48
CA ALA A 45 -5.42 24.17 -8.36
C ALA A 45 -5.44 25.41 -7.45
N GLY A 46 -4.75 25.37 -6.31
CA GLY A 46 -4.63 26.52 -5.40
C GLY A 46 -4.00 27.72 -6.08
N THR A 47 -2.92 27.51 -6.83
CA THR A 47 -2.25 28.55 -7.62
C THR A 47 -3.17 29.12 -8.71
N ALA A 48 -3.88 28.26 -9.44
CA ALA A 48 -4.76 28.66 -10.54
C ALA A 48 -6.00 29.43 -10.06
N CYS A 49 -6.53 29.11 -8.88
CA CYS A 49 -7.67 29.80 -8.30
C CYS A 49 -7.36 31.24 -7.87
N ALA A 50 -6.09 31.58 -7.62
CA ALA A 50 -5.63 32.91 -7.21
C ALA A 50 -6.47 33.52 -6.07
N SER A 51 -6.91 32.68 -5.13
CA SER A 51 -7.81 33.03 -4.03
C SER A 51 -7.25 32.46 -2.73
N GLU A 52 -6.90 33.35 -1.80
CA GLU A 52 -6.31 32.97 -0.52
C GLU A 52 -7.21 32.02 0.29
N PRO A 53 -8.54 32.25 0.45
CA PRO A 53 -9.40 31.30 1.15
C PRO A 53 -9.47 29.90 0.49
N ILE A 54 -9.44 29.85 -0.84
CA ILE A 54 -9.44 28.56 -1.57
C ILE A 54 -8.10 27.86 -1.40
N GLY A 55 -7.00 28.60 -1.43
CA GLY A 55 -5.66 28.06 -1.16
C GLY A 55 -5.57 27.42 0.22
N ILE A 56 -6.07 28.11 1.26
CA ILE A 56 -6.11 27.58 2.63
C ILE A 56 -6.94 26.29 2.69
N ALA A 57 -8.15 26.27 2.13
CA ALA A 57 -9.02 25.10 2.16
C ALA A 57 -8.40 23.89 1.43
N LEU A 58 -7.66 24.12 0.34
CA LEU A 58 -6.94 23.08 -0.38
C LEU A 58 -5.73 22.55 0.40
N SER A 59 -5.01 23.42 1.11
CA SER A 59 -3.94 23.01 2.01
C SER A 59 -4.46 22.15 3.16
N GLU A 60 -5.53 22.57 3.84
CA GLU A 60 -6.18 21.80 4.90
C GLU A 60 -6.68 20.43 4.38
N PHE A 61 -7.21 20.38 3.15
CA PHE A 61 -7.61 19.14 2.51
C PHE A 61 -6.44 18.18 2.28
N VAL A 62 -5.27 18.69 1.88
CA VAL A 62 -4.07 17.86 1.74
C VAL A 62 -3.61 17.37 3.11
N GLU A 63 -3.55 18.26 4.10
CA GLU A 63 -3.13 17.92 5.47
C GLU A 63 -4.01 16.81 6.07
N GLU A 64 -5.34 16.94 5.98
CA GLU A 64 -6.29 15.96 6.51
C GLU A 64 -6.11 14.57 5.88
N TYR A 65 -5.96 14.49 4.56
CA TYR A 65 -5.96 13.21 3.86
C TYR A 65 -4.58 12.59 3.64
N SER A 66 -3.49 13.31 3.90
CA SER A 66 -2.13 12.81 3.62
C SER A 66 -1.78 11.55 4.42
N GLU A 67 -2.17 11.49 5.69
CA GLU A 67 -1.91 10.35 6.57
C GLU A 67 -2.70 9.12 6.12
N ASP A 68 -4.01 9.27 5.85
CA ASP A 68 -4.89 8.20 5.36
C ASP A 68 -4.39 7.62 4.03
N LEU A 69 -4.01 8.50 3.11
CA LEU A 69 -3.51 8.14 1.80
C LEU A 69 -2.16 7.39 1.89
N THR A 70 -1.25 7.85 2.74
CA THR A 70 0.04 7.18 2.98
C THR A 70 -0.17 5.83 3.68
N SER A 71 -1.06 5.78 4.67
CA SER A 71 -1.46 4.55 5.35
C SER A 71 -2.06 3.52 4.41
N MET A 72 -2.82 3.94 3.38
CA MET A 72 -3.37 3.03 2.38
C MET A 72 -2.26 2.37 1.53
N VAL A 73 -1.24 3.12 1.13
CA VAL A 73 -0.06 2.57 0.44
C VAL A 73 0.67 1.59 1.36
N ALA A 74 0.94 2.00 2.60
CA ALA A 74 1.67 1.20 3.57
C ALA A 74 0.95 -0.13 3.87
N LYS A 75 -0.37 -0.08 4.12
CA LYS A 75 -1.20 -1.29 4.33
C LYS A 75 -1.17 -2.21 3.13
N SER A 76 -1.25 -1.65 1.92
CA SER A 76 -1.21 -2.46 0.70
C SER A 76 0.14 -3.15 0.53
N ALA A 77 1.25 -2.44 0.78
CA ALA A 77 2.59 -3.00 0.74
C ALA A 77 2.78 -4.09 1.81
N SER A 78 2.36 -3.82 3.05
CA SER A 78 2.40 -4.79 4.16
C SER A 78 1.58 -6.06 3.84
N ALA A 79 0.38 -5.91 3.28
CA ALA A 79 -0.45 -7.05 2.89
C ALA A 79 0.19 -7.92 1.80
N ILE A 80 0.83 -7.31 0.79
CA ILE A 80 1.56 -8.04 -0.24
C ILE A 80 2.72 -8.82 0.39
N THR A 81 3.54 -8.17 1.21
CA THR A 81 4.69 -8.79 1.87
C THR A 81 4.26 -9.95 2.75
N GLY A 82 3.28 -9.75 3.64
CA GLY A 82 2.77 -10.82 4.51
C GLY A 82 2.22 -12.00 3.74
N CYS A 83 1.56 -11.78 2.59
CA CYS A 83 1.07 -12.87 1.73
C CYS A 83 2.21 -13.65 1.05
N VAL A 84 3.25 -12.95 0.56
CA VAL A 84 4.44 -13.56 -0.04
C VAL A 84 5.22 -14.37 1.01
N ASP A 85 5.42 -13.80 2.19
CA ASP A 85 6.14 -14.45 3.30
C ASP A 85 5.37 -15.67 3.80
N ALA A 86 4.06 -15.55 4.02
CA ALA A 86 3.18 -16.66 4.38
C ALA A 86 3.31 -17.81 3.37
N THR A 87 3.23 -17.51 2.07
CA THR A 87 3.36 -18.51 1.01
C THR A 87 4.74 -19.16 1.03
N THR A 88 5.79 -18.39 1.27
CA THR A 88 7.18 -18.90 1.36
C THR A 88 7.34 -19.84 2.54
N PHE A 89 6.92 -19.43 3.74
CA PHE A 89 6.99 -20.28 4.93
C PHE A 89 6.16 -21.56 4.80
N TYR A 90 5.02 -21.51 4.11
CA TYR A 90 4.24 -22.71 3.82
C TYR A 90 4.97 -23.69 2.90
N LEU A 91 5.61 -23.19 1.83
CA LEU A 91 6.43 -24.02 0.95
C LEU A 91 7.62 -24.66 1.68
N ASP A 92 8.17 -23.96 2.66
CA ASP A 92 9.25 -24.44 3.52
C ASP A 92 8.76 -25.39 4.64
N GLY A 93 7.45 -25.59 4.77
CA GLY A 93 6.83 -26.44 5.79
C GLY A 93 6.77 -25.80 7.19
N ASN A 94 7.10 -24.53 7.32
CA ASN A 94 7.05 -23.78 8.58
C ASN A 94 5.67 -23.14 8.79
N LEU A 95 4.70 -23.95 9.19
CA LEU A 95 3.30 -23.55 9.32
C LEU A 95 3.05 -22.48 10.39
N GLU A 96 3.88 -22.42 11.43
CA GLU A 96 3.76 -21.39 12.49
C GLU A 96 4.14 -20.02 11.96
N MET A 97 5.32 -19.89 11.33
CA MET A 97 5.74 -18.63 10.70
C MET A 97 4.81 -18.23 9.56
N ALA A 98 4.27 -19.21 8.84
CA ALA A 98 3.31 -18.94 7.79
C ALA A 98 2.02 -18.31 8.36
N ALA A 99 1.46 -18.89 9.41
CA ALA A 99 0.28 -18.35 10.08
C ALA A 99 0.53 -16.96 10.71
N GLU A 100 1.72 -16.75 11.26
CA GLU A 100 2.15 -15.44 11.78
C GLU A 100 2.22 -14.38 10.67
N ALA A 101 2.91 -14.67 9.57
CA ALA A 101 3.00 -13.77 8.42
C ALA A 101 1.62 -13.44 7.81
N GLN A 102 0.73 -14.44 7.74
CA GLN A 102 -0.66 -14.21 7.34
C GLN A 102 -1.40 -13.29 8.33
N GLY A 103 -1.21 -13.52 9.64
CA GLY A 103 -1.86 -12.74 10.69
C GLY A 103 -1.42 -11.27 10.73
N ASN A 104 -0.17 -11.02 10.35
CA ASN A 104 0.43 -9.67 10.35
C ASN A 104 0.28 -8.95 9.00
N ALA A 105 -0.32 -9.59 7.97
CA ALA A 105 -0.50 -8.99 6.66
C ALA A 105 -1.39 -7.74 6.74
N GLY A 106 -0.85 -6.58 6.37
CA GLY A 106 -1.55 -5.30 6.44
C GLY A 106 -1.44 -4.62 7.80
N ASP A 107 -0.73 -5.21 8.76
CA ASP A 107 -0.32 -4.51 9.97
C ASP A 107 0.74 -3.46 9.60
N ILE A 108 0.50 -2.24 10.07
CA ILE A 108 1.36 -1.08 9.87
C ILE A 108 1.67 -0.39 11.20
N SER A 109 1.30 -1.00 12.34
CA SER A 109 1.51 -0.42 13.67
C SER A 109 2.99 -0.22 14.02
N ASP A 110 3.88 -0.95 13.34
CA ASP A 110 5.34 -0.80 13.45
C ASP A 110 5.92 0.32 12.56
N LEU A 111 5.09 0.92 11.68
CA LEU A 111 5.50 2.05 10.85
C LEU A 111 5.15 3.35 11.58
N ASP A 112 6.16 4.19 11.83
CA ASP A 112 5.98 5.55 12.35
C ASP A 112 5.55 6.46 11.19
N LEU A 113 4.23 6.47 10.91
CA LEU A 113 3.58 7.24 9.84
C LEU A 113 2.94 8.52 10.35
#